data_AF-A0A850BXK4-F1
#
_entry.id   AF-A0A850BXK4-F1
#
_cell.length_a   1.000
_cell.length_b   1.000
_cell.length_c   1.000
_cell.angle_alpha   90.00
_cell.angle_beta   90.00
_cell.angle_gamma   90.00
#
_symmetry.space_group_name_H-M   'P 1'
#
loop_
_entity.id
_entity.type
_entity.pdbx_description
1 polymer ?
#
loop_
_entity_poly.entity_id
_entity_poly.type
_entity_poly.pdbx_seq_one_letter_code
_entity_poly.pdbx_strand_id
1 'polypeptide(L)'
;MTTPSRFRRRAVIALATSALVVEGLWYGIHHVPGFGPAVADGVRAVLGPAPVAWAENIAYGVADTVNRWRYKDAPPKTFWEAPPESIAASTAPASPIEKAAPGEPSEGAPATESFPPPAYAPPYANVASKGDGIWIPIGVGKGDTEPPAMVKSLVHPDPKRSFAAVAIVAMDLQRLDLRVVSGLKEPASSTVPIERRRGLIAKEDMADVVAAWNGGFKATHGHYGMMIDGDTFLPPKETACTMALYRDGSVKIRTWPSLSASEPSMAAYRQTPPCLVEQGELNPELSEYNRSWGSTVSGETIIRRSAIGIDTSGRVLFYALGEAVTSEALGRAMKVAGAVGAAQLDVNHAYPRFLMFEQRGAGQLPIATQAIIPDIEFEKWDYTIEPSPRDFFYIKRRRTSS
;
A
#
# COMPACT_ATOMS: atom_id res chain seq x y z
N MET A 1 -27.60 -48.69 -38.96
CA MET A 1 -26.97 -48.31 -37.68
C MET A 1 -25.46 -48.21 -37.89
N THR A 2 -24.95 -46.99 -38.08
CA THR A 2 -23.51 -46.73 -38.31
C THR A 2 -22.76 -46.74 -36.98
N THR A 3 -21.81 -47.66 -36.82
CA THR A 3 -20.93 -47.76 -35.66
C THR A 3 -20.13 -46.46 -35.51
N PRO A 4 -20.12 -45.79 -34.34
CA PRO A 4 -19.33 -44.57 -34.17
C PRO A 4 -17.85 -44.89 -34.40
N SER A 5 -17.17 -44.07 -35.22
CA SER A 5 -15.76 -44.29 -35.52
C SER A 5 -14.96 -44.39 -34.22
N ARG A 6 -14.04 -45.37 -34.14
CA ARG A 6 -13.19 -45.60 -32.96
C ARG A 6 -12.50 -44.32 -32.46
N PHE A 7 -12.29 -43.37 -33.36
CA PHE A 7 -11.77 -42.04 -33.09
C PHE A 7 -12.74 -41.16 -32.27
N ARG A 8 -14.03 -41.09 -32.63
CA ARG A 8 -15.04 -40.36 -31.83
C ARG A 8 -15.20 -40.95 -30.44
N ARG A 9 -15.20 -42.27 -30.31
CA ARG A 9 -15.27 -42.93 -28.99
C ARG A 9 -14.05 -42.61 -28.13
N ARG A 10 -12.85 -42.61 -28.71
CA ARG A 10 -11.61 -42.21 -28.00
C ARG A 10 -11.61 -40.74 -27.62
N ALA A 11 -12.09 -39.85 -28.49
CA ALA A 11 -12.19 -38.42 -28.21
C ALA A 11 -13.19 -38.12 -27.08
N VAL A 12 -14.35 -38.78 -27.07
CA VAL A 12 -15.34 -38.65 -25.99
C VAL A 12 -14.81 -39.19 -24.67
N ILE A 13 -14.13 -40.35 -24.70
CA ILE A 13 -13.48 -40.90 -23.49
C ILE A 13 -12.41 -39.93 -22.99
N ALA A 14 -11.55 -39.40 -23.86
CA ALA A 14 -10.50 -38.45 -23.46
C ALA A 14 -11.09 -37.17 -22.84
N LEU A 15 -12.14 -36.62 -23.44
CA LEU A 15 -12.87 -35.45 -22.90
C LEU A 15 -13.50 -35.75 -21.54
N ALA A 16 -14.21 -36.87 -21.40
CA ALA A 16 -14.84 -37.27 -20.14
C ALA A 16 -13.80 -37.51 -19.04
N THR A 17 -12.68 -38.16 -19.37
CA THR A 17 -11.59 -38.40 -18.42
C THR A 17 -10.93 -37.10 -18.00
N SER A 18 -10.73 -36.17 -18.95
CA SER A 18 -10.19 -34.84 -18.65
C SER A 18 -11.12 -34.03 -17.74
N ALA A 19 -12.43 -34.06 -18.01
CA ALA A 19 -13.43 -33.38 -17.18
C ALA A 19 -13.45 -33.93 -15.74
N LEU A 20 -13.41 -35.26 -15.58
CA LEU A 20 -13.35 -35.91 -14.27
C LEU A 20 -12.06 -35.59 -13.51
N VAL A 21 -10.92 -35.53 -14.19
CA VAL A 21 -9.64 -35.13 -13.59
C VAL A 21 -9.70 -33.66 -13.14
N VAL A 22 -10.28 -32.78 -13.95
CA VAL A 22 -10.45 -31.35 -13.60
C VAL A 22 -11.37 -31.17 -12.41
N GLU A 23 -12.52 -31.85 -12.37
CA GLU A 23 -13.44 -31.83 -11.23
C GLU A 23 -12.80 -32.41 -9.97
N GLY A 24 -12.07 -33.53 -10.09
CA GLY A 24 -11.35 -34.14 -8.97
C GLY A 24 -10.26 -33.23 -8.40
N LEU A 25 -9.49 -32.56 -9.27
CA LEU A 25 -8.51 -31.56 -8.88
C LEU A 25 -9.18 -30.34 -8.22
N TRP A 26 -10.26 -29.84 -8.80
CA TRP A 26 -11.02 -28.72 -8.25
C TRP A 26 -11.54 -29.03 -6.84
N TYR A 27 -12.15 -30.21 -6.67
CA TYR A 27 -12.64 -30.67 -5.38
C TYR A 27 -11.51 -30.80 -4.36
N GLY A 28 -10.40 -31.45 -4.74
CA GLY A 28 -9.24 -31.63 -3.87
C GLY A 28 -8.62 -30.31 -3.44
N ILE A 29 -8.48 -29.34 -4.34
CA ILE A 29 -7.93 -28.01 -4.04
C ILE A 29 -8.79 -27.25 -3.03
N HIS A 30 -10.12 -27.33 -3.13
CA HIS A 30 -11.02 -26.53 -2.30
C HIS A 30 -11.44 -27.19 -0.99
N HIS A 31 -11.41 -28.53 -0.90
CA HIS A 31 -11.94 -29.27 0.25
C HIS A 31 -10.87 -30.01 1.07
N VAL A 32 -9.64 -30.16 0.56
CA VAL A 32 -8.56 -30.85 1.25
C VAL A 32 -7.43 -29.87 1.58
N PRO A 33 -7.28 -29.44 2.85
CA PRO A 33 -6.22 -28.53 3.26
C PRO A 33 -4.83 -29.07 2.89
N GLY A 34 -4.04 -28.25 2.20
CA GLY A 34 -2.66 -28.62 1.79
C GLY A 34 -2.56 -29.44 0.49
N PHE A 35 -3.67 -29.84 -0.13
CA PHE A 35 -3.64 -30.61 -1.39
C PHE A 35 -3.09 -29.80 -2.57
N GLY A 36 -3.51 -28.54 -2.72
CA GLY A 36 -2.97 -27.63 -3.75
C GLY A 36 -1.44 -27.49 -3.67
N PRO A 37 -0.87 -27.14 -2.49
CA PRO A 37 0.57 -27.14 -2.27
C PRO A 37 1.26 -28.47 -2.59
N ALA A 38 0.72 -29.60 -2.15
CA ALA A 38 1.32 -30.93 -2.38
C ALA A 38 1.33 -31.32 -3.88
N VAL A 39 0.28 -30.99 -4.62
CA VAL A 39 0.24 -31.17 -6.08
C VAL A 39 1.28 -30.28 -6.75
N ALA A 40 1.38 -29.00 -6.35
CA ALA A 40 2.38 -28.09 -6.90
C ALA A 40 3.81 -28.56 -6.61
N ASP A 41 4.08 -29.06 -5.41
CA ASP A 41 5.40 -29.57 -5.00
C ASP A 41 5.76 -30.87 -5.74
N GLY A 42 4.78 -31.77 -5.95
CA GLY A 42 4.98 -32.98 -6.77
C GLY A 42 5.31 -32.66 -8.23
N VAL A 43 4.66 -31.66 -8.82
CA VAL A 43 4.96 -31.22 -10.20
C VAL A 43 6.32 -30.52 -10.27
N ARG A 44 6.69 -29.71 -9.27
CA ARG A 44 8.03 -29.09 -9.15
C ARG A 44 9.15 -30.12 -9.07
N ALA A 45 8.90 -31.23 -8.36
CA ALA A 45 9.87 -32.31 -8.21
C ALA A 45 10.15 -33.07 -9.51
N VAL A 46 9.19 -33.12 -10.44
CA VAL A 46 9.29 -33.90 -11.69
C VAL A 46 9.69 -33.04 -12.88
N LEU A 47 9.19 -31.81 -12.99
CA LEU A 47 9.34 -30.96 -14.17
C LEU A 47 10.26 -29.74 -13.94
N GLY A 48 10.77 -29.56 -12.71
CA GLY A 48 11.48 -28.36 -12.30
C GLY A 48 10.55 -27.15 -12.07
N PRO A 49 11.07 -26.00 -11.61
CA PRO A 49 10.26 -24.86 -11.21
C PRO A 49 9.64 -24.08 -12.38
N ALA A 50 10.23 -24.11 -13.57
CA ALA A 50 9.80 -23.29 -14.70
C ALA A 50 8.44 -23.68 -15.31
N PRO A 51 8.11 -24.98 -15.53
CA PRO A 51 6.81 -25.38 -16.09
C PRO A 51 5.63 -25.15 -15.13
N VAL A 52 5.86 -25.22 -13.82
CA VAL A 52 4.85 -24.92 -12.78
C VAL A 52 4.58 -23.42 -12.75
N ALA A 53 5.62 -22.58 -12.78
CA ALA A 53 5.47 -21.14 -12.90
C ALA A 53 4.72 -20.74 -14.20
N TRP A 54 4.97 -21.45 -15.31
CA TRP A 54 4.22 -21.26 -16.55
C TRP A 54 2.73 -21.64 -16.41
N ALA A 55 2.41 -22.79 -15.82
CA ALA A 55 1.03 -23.24 -15.61
C ALA A 55 0.25 -22.33 -14.63
N GLU A 56 0.89 -21.90 -13.54
CA GLU A 56 0.36 -20.89 -12.61
C GLU A 56 0.03 -19.59 -13.36
N ASN A 57 0.95 -19.08 -14.18
CA ASN A 57 0.73 -17.87 -15.00
C ASN A 57 -0.43 -18.03 -15.99
N ILE A 58 -0.62 -19.21 -16.59
CA ILE A 58 -1.76 -19.50 -17.48
C ILE A 58 -3.07 -19.48 -16.69
N ALA A 59 -3.14 -20.15 -15.53
CA ALA A 59 -4.34 -20.17 -14.69
C ALA A 59 -4.72 -18.76 -14.20
N TYR A 60 -3.74 -17.94 -13.80
CA TYR A 60 -3.98 -16.54 -13.41
C TYR A 60 -4.40 -15.67 -14.59
N GLY A 61 -3.79 -15.87 -15.77
CA GLY A 61 -4.23 -15.22 -16.99
C GLY A 61 -5.69 -15.51 -17.32
N VAL A 62 -6.17 -16.74 -17.05
CA VAL A 62 -7.57 -17.13 -17.25
C VAL A 62 -8.49 -16.48 -16.20
N ALA A 63 -8.16 -16.55 -14.91
CA ALA A 63 -8.97 -15.94 -13.85
C ALA A 63 -9.09 -14.42 -14.02
N ASP A 64 -7.97 -13.76 -14.38
CA ASP A 64 -7.97 -12.34 -14.69
C ASP A 64 -8.78 -12.02 -15.96
N THR A 65 -8.70 -12.86 -17.00
CA THR A 65 -9.52 -12.69 -18.20
C THR A 65 -11.01 -12.79 -17.87
N VAL A 66 -11.41 -13.72 -17.00
CA VAL A 66 -12.79 -13.85 -16.52
C VAL A 66 -13.22 -12.62 -15.71
N ASN A 67 -12.38 -12.12 -14.80
CA ASN A 67 -12.69 -10.91 -14.02
C ASN A 67 -12.79 -9.67 -14.91
N ARG A 68 -11.85 -9.46 -15.83
CA ARG A 68 -11.92 -8.36 -16.81
C ARG A 68 -13.18 -8.44 -17.66
N TRP A 69 -13.59 -9.64 -18.07
CA TRP A 69 -14.85 -9.83 -18.79
C TRP A 69 -16.07 -9.50 -17.91
N ARG A 70 -16.09 -10.01 -16.68
CA ARG A 70 -17.17 -9.78 -15.71
C ARG A 70 -17.36 -8.31 -15.36
N TYR A 71 -16.27 -7.55 -15.28
CA TYR A 71 -16.27 -6.14 -14.88
C TYR A 71 -16.07 -5.17 -16.06
N LYS A 72 -16.14 -5.64 -17.31
CA LYS A 72 -15.87 -4.84 -18.50
C LYS A 72 -16.72 -3.56 -18.57
N ASP A 73 -17.99 -3.68 -18.23
CA ASP A 73 -18.97 -2.59 -18.27
C ASP A 73 -19.34 -2.08 -16.86
N ALA A 74 -18.63 -2.54 -15.83
CA ALA A 74 -18.87 -2.09 -14.47
C ALA A 74 -18.33 -0.66 -14.29
N PRO A 75 -19.05 0.22 -13.57
CA PRO A 75 -18.52 1.53 -13.23
C PRO A 75 -17.22 1.39 -12.42
N PRO A 76 -16.27 2.33 -12.55
CA PRO A 76 -15.04 2.33 -11.75
C PRO A 76 -15.33 2.24 -10.25
N LYS A 77 -14.53 1.46 -9.53
CA LYS A 77 -14.72 1.23 -8.09
C LYS A 77 -14.40 2.50 -7.32
N THR A 78 -15.36 2.99 -6.54
CA THR A 78 -15.15 4.10 -5.61
C THR A 78 -15.28 3.63 -4.17
N PHE A 79 -14.68 4.36 -3.23
CA PHE A 79 -14.77 4.10 -1.79
C PHE A 79 -15.66 5.11 -1.07
N TRP A 80 -15.96 6.23 -1.72
CA TRP A 80 -16.79 7.33 -1.22
C TRP A 80 -17.38 8.10 -2.39
N GLU A 81 -18.40 8.90 -2.12
CA GLU A 81 -18.98 9.80 -3.11
C GLU A 81 -17.98 10.90 -3.47
N ALA A 82 -17.97 11.29 -4.75
CA ALA A 82 -17.19 12.44 -5.19
C ALA A 82 -17.73 13.71 -4.52
N PRO A 83 -16.84 14.60 -4.03
CA PRO A 83 -17.29 15.81 -3.36
C PRO A 83 -18.01 16.75 -4.35
N PRO A 84 -18.87 17.66 -3.87
CA PRO A 84 -19.52 18.67 -4.72
C PRO A 84 -18.48 19.51 -5.49
N GLU A 85 -18.86 20.03 -6.66
CA GLU A 85 -17.98 20.80 -7.54
C GLU A 85 -17.29 21.99 -6.83
N SER A 86 -17.87 22.53 -5.76
CA SER A 86 -17.25 23.60 -4.96
C SER A 86 -15.95 23.20 -4.26
N ILE A 87 -15.84 21.95 -3.79
CA ILE A 87 -14.60 21.41 -3.17
C ILE A 87 -13.61 21.00 -4.26
N ALA A 88 -14.11 20.46 -5.37
CA ALA A 88 -13.29 20.11 -6.53
C ALA A 88 -12.65 21.35 -7.18
N ALA A 89 -13.38 22.47 -7.27
CA ALA A 89 -12.87 23.72 -7.84
C ALA A 89 -11.81 24.41 -6.96
N SER A 90 -11.89 24.24 -5.63
CA SER A 90 -10.88 24.75 -4.68
C SER A 90 -9.57 23.95 -4.71
N THR A 91 -9.63 22.70 -5.17
CA THR A 91 -8.47 21.78 -5.24
C THR A 91 -7.97 21.55 -6.67
N ALA A 92 -8.66 22.06 -7.68
CA ALA A 92 -8.28 21.93 -9.08
C ALA A 92 -6.90 22.55 -9.34
N PRO A 93 -6.06 21.95 -10.22
CA PRO A 93 -4.83 22.60 -10.63
C PRO A 93 -5.18 23.93 -11.27
N ALA A 94 -4.52 25.01 -10.85
CA ALA A 94 -4.72 26.32 -11.44
C ALA A 94 -4.54 26.22 -12.96
N SER A 95 -5.60 26.52 -13.73
CA SER A 95 -5.49 26.69 -15.18
C SER A 95 -4.35 27.65 -15.49
N PRO A 96 -3.57 27.42 -16.56
CA PRO A 96 -2.47 28.30 -16.92
C PRO A 96 -3.03 29.70 -17.14
N ILE A 97 -2.66 30.63 -16.27
CA ILE A 97 -2.98 32.04 -16.41
C ILE A 97 -2.43 32.49 -17.76
N GLU A 98 -3.35 32.96 -18.58
CA GLU A 98 -3.13 33.66 -19.83
C GLU A 98 -1.95 34.63 -19.71
N LYS A 99 -0.97 34.48 -20.61
CA LYS A 99 0.28 35.27 -20.74
C LYS A 99 0.18 36.68 -20.14
N ALA A 100 0.66 36.82 -18.89
CA ALA A 100 1.07 38.11 -18.38
C ALA A 100 2.38 38.52 -19.09
N ALA A 101 2.46 39.80 -19.45
CA ALA A 101 3.57 40.43 -20.18
C ALA A 101 4.95 40.16 -19.53
N PRO A 102 6.06 40.19 -20.30
CA PRO A 102 7.39 39.90 -19.78
C PRO A 102 7.86 41.03 -18.85
N GLY A 103 7.61 40.86 -17.55
CA GLY A 103 8.31 41.53 -16.47
C GLY A 103 9.48 40.66 -16.00
N GLU A 104 10.58 41.31 -15.66
CA GLU A 104 11.90 40.74 -15.35
C GLU A 104 11.89 39.57 -14.34
N PRO A 105 12.84 38.62 -14.45
CA PRO A 105 12.90 37.47 -13.57
C PRO A 105 13.37 37.90 -12.17
N SER A 106 12.45 37.92 -11.20
CA SER A 106 12.82 37.96 -9.79
C SER A 106 13.32 36.58 -9.36
N GLU A 107 14.63 36.44 -9.25
CA GLU A 107 15.27 35.42 -8.40
C GLU A 107 14.76 35.60 -6.95
N GLY A 108 14.15 34.56 -6.36
CA GLY A 108 13.91 34.52 -4.91
C GLY A 108 12.49 34.18 -4.47
N ALA A 109 12.20 32.89 -4.35
CA ALA A 109 11.52 32.23 -3.22
C ALA A 109 11.21 30.79 -3.65
N PRO A 110 11.61 29.73 -2.92
CA PRO A 110 11.01 28.42 -3.14
C PRO A 110 9.50 28.58 -2.90
N ALA A 111 8.69 28.19 -3.88
CA ALA A 111 7.25 28.13 -3.70
C ALA A 111 6.99 27.33 -2.42
N THR A 112 6.44 28.00 -1.41
CA THR A 112 6.00 27.34 -0.19
C THR A 112 4.86 26.44 -0.61
N GLU A 113 5.14 25.18 -0.94
CA GLU A 113 4.10 24.21 -1.29
C GLU A 113 3.16 24.12 -0.09
N SER A 114 1.97 24.70 -0.24
CA SER A 114 0.91 24.69 0.75
C SER A 114 0.23 23.33 0.72
N PHE A 115 -0.08 22.77 1.89
CA PHE A 115 -0.91 21.59 2.00
C PHE A 115 -2.41 21.96 1.81
N PRO A 116 -3.23 21.19 1.07
CA PRO A 116 -2.95 19.87 0.47
C PRO A 116 -2.02 19.93 -0.74
N PRO A 117 -1.35 18.81 -1.11
CA PRO A 117 -0.57 18.75 -2.33
C PRO A 117 -1.43 19.07 -3.57
N PRO A 118 -0.83 19.44 -4.71
CA PRO A 118 -1.57 19.67 -5.95
C PRO A 118 -2.47 18.48 -6.32
N ALA A 119 -3.66 18.76 -6.85
CA ALA A 119 -4.47 17.73 -7.48
C ALA A 119 -3.75 17.15 -8.72
N TYR A 120 -4.08 15.91 -9.06
CA TYR A 120 -3.47 15.19 -10.17
C TYR A 120 -4.52 14.73 -11.18
N ALA A 121 -4.10 14.61 -12.45
CA ALA A 121 -4.96 14.01 -13.46
C ALA A 121 -5.02 12.48 -13.28
N PRO A 122 -6.17 11.83 -13.57
CA PRO A 122 -6.23 10.38 -13.60
C PRO A 122 -5.24 9.83 -14.64
N PRO A 123 -4.45 8.79 -14.34
CA PRO A 123 -3.45 8.27 -15.27
C PRO A 123 -4.07 7.63 -16.52
N TYR A 124 -5.33 7.19 -16.45
CA TYR A 124 -6.01 6.49 -17.54
C TYR A 124 -7.47 6.92 -17.63
N ALA A 125 -7.84 7.59 -18.72
CA ALA A 125 -9.20 8.12 -18.92
C ALA A 125 -10.28 7.03 -18.99
N ASN A 126 -9.95 5.84 -19.49
CA ASN A 126 -10.93 4.75 -19.71
C ASN A 126 -11.40 4.05 -18.42
N VAL A 127 -10.69 4.26 -17.31
CA VAL A 127 -11.03 3.69 -15.99
C VAL A 127 -11.20 4.77 -14.92
N ALA A 128 -11.09 6.04 -15.28
CA ALA A 128 -11.19 7.16 -14.35
C ALA A 128 -12.61 7.32 -13.80
N SER A 129 -12.70 7.68 -12.53
CA SER A 129 -13.92 8.19 -11.92
C SER A 129 -13.87 9.72 -11.81
N LYS A 130 -15.01 10.35 -11.50
CA LYS A 130 -15.06 11.80 -11.22
C LYS A 130 -14.31 12.21 -9.95
N GLY A 131 -14.02 11.27 -9.05
CA GLY A 131 -13.33 11.54 -7.79
C GLY A 131 -11.80 11.39 -7.86
N ASP A 132 -11.26 10.90 -8.99
CA ASP A 132 -9.82 10.74 -9.16
C ASP A 132 -9.10 12.08 -9.07
N GLY A 133 -8.06 12.16 -8.24
CA GLY A 133 -7.23 13.36 -8.14
C GLY A 133 -7.77 14.50 -7.29
N ILE A 134 -9.00 14.39 -6.80
CA ILE A 134 -9.61 15.41 -5.94
C ILE A 134 -9.27 15.11 -4.48
N TRP A 135 -8.71 16.08 -3.78
CA TRP A 135 -8.37 15.98 -2.36
C TRP A 135 -9.57 16.33 -1.47
N ILE A 136 -9.93 15.42 -0.57
CA ILE A 136 -11.05 15.54 0.39
C ILE A 136 -10.48 15.59 1.81
N PRO A 137 -10.79 16.60 2.64
CA PRO A 137 -10.37 16.66 4.03
C PRO A 137 -10.72 15.40 4.84
N ILE A 138 -9.78 14.91 5.66
CA ILE A 138 -10.02 13.86 6.65
C ILE A 138 -10.16 14.52 8.03
N GLY A 139 -11.32 14.31 8.64
CA GLY A 139 -11.71 14.95 9.91
C GLY A 139 -12.58 16.18 9.67
N VAL A 140 -13.82 16.13 10.13
CA VAL A 140 -14.74 17.27 10.21
C VAL A 140 -15.19 17.37 11.66
N GLY A 141 -14.61 18.30 12.42
CA GLY A 141 -15.05 18.55 13.80
C GLY A 141 -14.03 19.18 14.74
N LYS A 142 -13.82 20.49 14.62
CA LYS A 142 -13.69 21.51 15.71
C LYS A 142 -13.26 22.84 15.07
N GLY A 143 -14.21 23.54 14.44
CA GLY A 143 -14.02 24.85 13.83
C GLY A 143 -13.43 24.81 12.41
N ASP A 144 -14.09 25.50 11.48
CA ASP A 144 -13.82 25.50 10.03
C ASP A 144 -12.66 26.42 9.60
N THR A 145 -11.76 26.81 10.50
CA THR A 145 -10.80 27.90 10.23
C THR A 145 -9.34 27.47 10.01
N GLU A 146 -8.97 26.23 10.35
CA GLU A 146 -7.62 25.71 10.04
C GLU A 146 -7.66 24.79 8.81
N PRO A 147 -6.67 24.88 7.89
CA PRO A 147 -6.51 23.89 6.84
C PRO A 147 -6.47 22.46 7.41
N PRO A 148 -6.92 21.43 6.68
CA PRO A 148 -6.80 20.05 7.14
C PRO A 148 -5.33 19.62 7.23
N ALA A 149 -4.98 18.76 8.18
CA ALA A 149 -3.63 18.15 8.26
C ALA A 149 -3.53 16.82 7.49
N MET A 150 -4.68 16.26 7.11
CA MET A 150 -4.79 15.06 6.31
C MET A 150 -5.90 15.24 5.26
N VAL A 151 -5.64 14.81 4.03
CA VAL A 151 -6.62 14.75 2.95
C VAL A 151 -6.58 13.36 2.32
N LYS A 152 -7.70 12.90 1.76
CA LYS A 152 -7.80 11.66 1.01
C LYS A 152 -8.15 11.91 -0.45
N SER A 153 -7.70 11.03 -1.34
CA SER A 153 -8.10 11.00 -2.74
C SER A 153 -8.13 9.56 -3.26
N LEU A 154 -8.57 9.42 -4.51
CA LEU A 154 -8.73 8.16 -5.23
C LEU A 154 -7.83 8.17 -6.48
N VAL A 155 -7.35 6.99 -6.87
CA VAL A 155 -6.68 6.76 -8.16
C VAL A 155 -7.13 5.43 -8.76
N HIS A 156 -7.36 5.41 -10.07
CA HIS A 156 -7.46 4.20 -10.90
C HIS A 156 -6.20 4.01 -11.75
N PRO A 157 -5.14 3.36 -11.21
CA PRO A 157 -3.83 3.24 -11.87
C PRO A 157 -3.68 2.03 -12.81
N ASP A 158 -4.75 1.30 -13.12
CA ASP A 158 -4.71 0.13 -14.00
C ASP A 158 -5.67 0.29 -15.19
N PRO A 159 -5.16 0.49 -16.42
CA PRO A 159 -6.01 0.71 -17.59
C PRO A 159 -6.85 -0.50 -17.97
N LYS A 160 -6.54 -1.69 -17.44
CA LYS A 160 -7.26 -2.94 -17.75
C LYS A 160 -8.37 -3.24 -16.75
N ARG A 161 -8.40 -2.57 -15.59
CA ARG A 161 -9.21 -2.98 -14.43
C ARG A 161 -9.83 -1.77 -13.74
N SER A 162 -11.08 -1.47 -14.07
CA SER A 162 -11.87 -0.42 -13.42
C SER A 162 -12.10 -0.65 -11.91
N PHE A 163 -11.95 -1.90 -11.44
CA PHE A 163 -12.05 -2.25 -10.02
C PHE A 163 -10.74 -2.05 -9.24
N ALA A 164 -9.61 -1.82 -9.91
CA ALA A 164 -8.30 -1.64 -9.30
C ALA A 164 -8.14 -0.19 -8.83
N ALA A 165 -8.89 0.19 -7.79
CA ALA A 165 -8.86 1.51 -7.17
C ALA A 165 -7.89 1.56 -5.99
N VAL A 166 -7.22 2.71 -5.81
CA VAL A 166 -6.29 3.00 -4.72
C VAL A 166 -6.77 4.22 -3.94
N ALA A 167 -7.01 4.05 -2.65
CA ALA A 167 -7.23 5.14 -1.71
C ALA A 167 -5.88 5.71 -1.30
N ILE A 168 -5.74 7.03 -1.36
CA ILE A 168 -4.51 7.74 -0.96
C ILE A 168 -4.86 8.69 0.18
N VAL A 169 -4.01 8.74 1.19
CA VAL A 169 -4.01 9.74 2.26
C VAL A 169 -2.73 10.55 2.16
N ALA A 170 -2.84 11.86 1.93
CA ALA A 170 -1.74 12.79 2.08
C ALA A 170 -1.76 13.41 3.48
N MET A 171 -0.61 13.56 4.11
CA MET A 171 -0.43 13.99 5.49
C MET A 171 0.65 15.07 5.57
N ASP A 172 0.35 16.19 6.25
CA ASP A 172 1.26 17.31 6.43
C ASP A 172 2.23 17.09 7.60
N LEU A 173 3.49 16.76 7.30
CA LEU A 173 4.54 16.54 8.30
C LEU A 173 5.01 17.82 9.02
N GLN A 174 4.55 19.01 8.62
CA GLN A 174 4.78 20.23 9.40
C GLN A 174 3.85 20.30 10.63
N ARG A 175 2.69 19.63 10.56
CA ARG A 175 1.68 19.58 11.64
C ARG A 175 1.57 18.22 12.29
N LEU A 176 2.08 17.20 11.61
CA LEU A 176 2.03 15.81 12.03
C LEU A 176 3.44 15.24 12.23
N ASP A 177 3.56 14.26 13.11
CA ASP A 177 4.79 13.58 13.44
C ASP A 177 4.61 12.07 13.22
N LEU A 178 5.43 11.49 12.34
CA LEU A 178 5.40 10.07 11.99
C LEU A 178 6.23 9.27 12.98
N ARG A 179 5.66 8.18 13.47
CA ARG A 179 6.31 7.24 14.39
C ARG A 179 6.19 5.82 13.88
N VAL A 180 7.18 5.00 14.24
CA VAL A 180 7.21 3.56 13.96
C VAL A 180 7.32 2.80 15.27
N VAL A 181 6.61 1.67 15.36
CA VAL A 181 6.61 0.79 16.53
C VAL A 181 6.90 -0.62 16.06
N SER A 182 7.81 -1.31 16.77
CA SER A 182 8.00 -2.75 16.57
C SER A 182 6.80 -3.51 17.11
N GLY A 183 6.36 -4.55 16.40
CA GLY A 183 5.39 -5.49 16.94
C GLY A 183 5.97 -6.35 18.04
N LEU A 184 5.10 -7.03 18.80
CA LEU A 184 5.54 -8.00 19.81
C LEU A 184 6.36 -9.15 19.20
N LYS A 185 5.99 -9.59 17.99
CA LYS A 185 6.58 -10.76 17.34
C LYS A 185 7.42 -10.39 16.13
N GLU A 186 6.97 -9.45 15.31
CA GLU A 186 7.68 -9.01 14.10
C GLU A 186 8.12 -7.55 14.15
N PRO A 187 9.26 -7.22 13.51
CA PRO A 187 10.19 -8.16 12.89
C PRO A 187 10.85 -9.08 13.93
N ALA A 188 10.90 -10.38 13.60
CA ALA A 188 11.56 -11.35 14.46
C ALA A 188 13.04 -10.96 14.61
N SER A 189 13.48 -10.80 15.84
CA SER A 189 14.85 -10.43 16.20
C SER A 189 15.36 -11.34 17.32
N SER A 190 16.66 -11.61 17.33
CA SER A 190 17.35 -12.30 18.43
C SER A 190 18.15 -11.33 19.31
N THR A 191 18.29 -10.08 18.88
CA THR A 191 19.14 -9.05 19.49
C THR A 191 18.35 -8.10 20.38
N VAL A 192 17.10 -7.80 20.02
CA VAL A 192 16.23 -6.88 20.78
C VAL A 192 15.36 -7.69 21.74
N PRO A 193 15.43 -7.51 23.06
CA PRO A 193 14.66 -8.29 24.01
C PRO A 193 13.16 -7.94 23.97
N ILE A 194 12.29 -8.86 24.40
CA ILE A 194 10.83 -8.74 24.25
C ILE A 194 10.25 -7.52 24.99
N GLU A 195 10.88 -7.11 26.09
CA GLU A 195 10.47 -5.97 26.92
C GLU A 195 10.58 -4.63 26.18
N ARG A 196 11.42 -4.58 25.14
CA ARG A 196 11.56 -3.40 24.27
C ARG A 196 10.60 -3.44 23.07
N ARG A 197 9.86 -4.54 22.89
CA ARG A 197 8.91 -4.72 21.79
C ARG A 197 7.50 -4.47 22.29
N ARG A 198 7.01 -3.24 22.14
CA ARG A 198 5.74 -2.85 22.79
C ARG A 198 4.51 -3.30 22.01
N GLY A 199 4.53 -3.23 20.67
CA GLY A 199 3.34 -3.44 19.85
C GLY A 199 2.21 -2.43 20.12
N LEU A 200 2.48 -1.33 20.83
CA LEU A 200 1.49 -0.33 21.23
C LEU A 200 1.99 1.07 20.92
N ILE A 201 1.07 1.97 20.60
CA ILE A 201 1.33 3.42 20.54
C ILE A 201 1.94 3.85 21.88
N ALA A 202 2.94 4.73 21.83
CA ALA A 202 3.59 5.23 23.04
C ALA A 202 2.56 5.96 23.93
N LYS A 203 2.64 5.74 25.25
CA LYS A 203 1.65 6.27 26.20
C LYS A 203 1.57 7.80 26.14
N GLU A 204 2.72 8.44 25.99
CA GLU A 204 2.94 9.87 25.84
C GLU A 204 2.32 10.47 24.56
N ASP A 205 2.04 9.63 23.56
CA ASP A 205 1.52 10.02 22.25
C ASP A 205 0.01 9.77 22.09
N MET A 206 -0.61 9.00 23.01
CA MET A 206 -2.03 8.63 22.95
C MET A 206 -2.96 9.83 22.83
N ALA A 207 -2.65 10.95 23.50
CA ALA A 207 -3.48 12.15 23.47
C ALA A 207 -3.44 12.88 22.11
N ASP A 208 -2.44 12.60 21.29
CA ASP A 208 -2.15 13.33 20.05
C ASP A 208 -2.29 12.45 18.79
N VAL A 209 -2.43 11.12 18.93
CA VAL A 209 -2.57 10.21 17.79
C VAL A 209 -3.85 10.51 16.99
N VAL A 210 -3.72 10.48 15.66
CA VAL A 210 -4.83 10.73 14.73
C VAL A 210 -5.03 9.59 13.73
N ALA A 211 -3.99 8.82 13.41
CA ALA A 211 -4.10 7.64 12.56
C ALA A 211 -2.99 6.61 12.83
N ALA A 212 -3.25 5.35 12.48
CA ALA A 212 -2.25 4.28 12.47
C ALA A 212 -2.48 3.30 11.31
N TRP A 213 -1.42 2.66 10.83
CA TRP A 213 -1.46 1.69 9.73
C TRP A 213 -0.36 0.65 9.84
N ASN A 214 -0.49 -0.45 9.10
CA ASN A 214 0.44 -1.57 9.13
C ASN A 214 1.88 -1.21 8.80
N GLY A 215 2.81 -2.03 9.29
CA GLY A 215 4.22 -1.93 9.02
C GLY A 215 4.67 -2.71 7.78
N GLY A 216 5.94 -3.10 7.80
CA GLY A 216 6.60 -3.82 6.71
C GLY A 216 6.34 -5.34 6.74
N PHE A 217 7.10 -6.04 5.90
CA PHE A 217 7.02 -7.49 5.75
C PHE A 217 7.61 -8.22 6.97
N LYS A 218 7.07 -9.41 7.28
CA LYS A 218 7.67 -10.34 8.24
C LYS A 218 9.14 -10.61 7.92
N ALA A 219 9.95 -10.92 8.94
CA ALA A 219 11.35 -11.27 8.78
C ALA A 219 11.56 -12.39 7.74
N THR A 220 10.72 -13.43 7.77
CA THR A 220 10.79 -14.58 6.86
C THR A 220 10.53 -14.22 5.38
N HIS A 221 9.97 -13.05 5.09
CA HIS A 221 9.58 -12.63 3.73
C HIS A 221 10.54 -11.59 3.13
N GLY A 222 11.82 -11.69 3.47
CA GLY A 222 12.89 -10.91 2.82
C GLY A 222 13.99 -10.41 3.76
N HIS A 223 13.82 -10.56 5.07
CA HIS A 223 14.73 -10.07 6.12
C HIS A 223 15.02 -8.57 5.97
N TYR A 224 13.99 -7.80 5.64
CA TYR A 224 14.12 -6.36 5.48
C TYR A 224 14.39 -5.70 6.83
N GLY A 225 15.43 -4.87 6.87
CA GLY A 225 15.93 -4.25 8.08
C GLY A 225 14.91 -3.42 8.85
N MET A 226 15.16 -3.29 10.14
CA MET A 226 14.47 -2.35 11.02
C MET A 226 15.37 -1.96 12.19
N MET A 227 15.40 -0.67 12.50
CA MET A 227 16.03 -0.11 13.69
C MET A 227 15.10 0.92 14.32
N ILE A 228 15.00 0.92 15.65
CA ILE A 228 14.33 1.97 16.44
C ILE A 228 15.27 2.37 17.57
N ASP A 229 15.60 3.66 17.67
CA ASP A 229 16.39 4.24 18.75
C ASP A 229 17.70 3.49 19.06
N GLY A 230 18.38 3.04 18.00
CA GLY A 230 19.63 2.28 18.07
C GLY A 230 19.44 0.77 18.23
N ASP A 231 18.25 0.31 18.60
CA ASP A 231 17.92 -1.12 18.67
C ASP A 231 17.69 -1.66 17.26
N THR A 232 18.68 -2.38 16.74
CA THR A 232 18.63 -3.01 15.42
C THR A 232 17.96 -4.38 15.53
N PHE A 233 16.74 -4.48 15.00
CA PHE A 233 15.96 -5.72 14.97
C PHE A 233 16.46 -6.64 13.86
N LEU A 234 16.64 -6.07 12.67
CA LEU A 234 17.18 -6.72 11.48
C LEU A 234 18.15 -5.75 10.80
N PRO A 235 19.32 -6.22 10.35
CA PRO A 235 20.28 -5.37 9.64
C PRO A 235 19.71 -4.89 8.31
N PRO A 236 20.15 -3.74 7.81
CA PRO A 236 19.69 -3.20 6.54
C PRO A 236 20.27 -3.99 5.36
N LYS A 237 19.56 -3.99 4.24
CA LYS A 237 19.91 -4.64 2.98
C LYS A 237 20.09 -3.62 1.86
N GLU A 238 21.08 -3.84 1.01
CA GLU A 238 21.44 -2.94 -0.09
C GLU A 238 20.30 -2.72 -1.09
N THR A 239 19.59 -3.78 -1.47
CA THR A 239 18.53 -3.74 -2.50
C THR A 239 17.19 -3.24 -1.98
N ALA A 240 17.06 -3.00 -0.67
CA ALA A 240 15.78 -2.71 -0.05
C ALA A 240 15.44 -1.23 -0.14
N CYS A 241 14.15 -0.93 -0.34
CA CYS A 241 13.67 0.42 -0.10
C CYS A 241 13.68 0.67 1.41
N THR A 242 14.23 1.79 1.83
CA THR A 242 14.35 2.17 3.24
C THR A 242 13.56 3.44 3.47
N MET A 243 12.58 3.36 4.37
CA MET A 243 12.00 4.54 4.98
C MET A 243 12.81 4.90 6.22
N ALA A 244 13.53 6.00 6.15
CA ALA A 244 14.35 6.54 7.23
C ALA A 244 13.62 7.71 7.91
N LEU A 245 13.48 7.63 9.23
CA LEU A 245 12.94 8.66 10.10
C LEU A 245 14.10 9.28 10.88
N TYR A 246 14.34 10.57 10.70
CA TYR A 246 15.46 11.27 11.31
C TYR A 246 15.08 11.93 12.64
N ARG A 247 16.08 12.14 13.50
CA ARG A 247 15.87 12.78 14.82
C ARG A 247 15.40 14.24 14.72
N ASP A 248 15.66 14.90 13.60
CA ASP A 248 15.15 16.24 13.29
C ASP A 248 13.68 16.24 12.80
N GLY A 249 13.08 15.06 12.66
CA GLY A 249 11.72 14.87 12.19
C GLY A 249 11.59 14.81 10.67
N SER A 250 12.69 14.88 9.91
CA SER A 250 12.66 14.66 8.46
C SER A 250 12.49 13.18 8.13
N VAL A 251 11.91 12.91 6.95
CA VAL A 251 11.69 11.55 6.45
C VAL A 251 12.30 11.44 5.06
N LYS A 252 12.99 10.33 4.77
CA LYS A 252 13.47 10.00 3.43
C LYS A 252 13.09 8.58 3.06
N ILE A 253 12.75 8.36 1.78
CA ILE A 253 12.46 7.04 1.23
C ILE A 253 13.35 6.81 0.02
N ARG A 254 14.37 5.96 0.18
CA ARG A 254 15.38 5.63 -0.84
C ARG A 254 15.97 4.24 -0.58
N THR A 255 16.73 3.74 -1.53
CA THR A 255 17.60 2.57 -1.36
C THR A 255 18.62 2.75 -0.25
N TRP A 256 19.02 1.66 0.40
CA TRP A 256 19.97 1.71 1.52
C TRP A 256 21.32 2.37 1.19
N PRO A 257 22.00 2.09 0.06
CA PRO A 257 23.22 2.78 -0.32
C PRO A 257 23.10 4.31 -0.30
N SER A 258 21.93 4.83 -0.63
CA SER A 258 21.66 6.27 -0.67
C SER A 258 21.48 6.91 0.72
N LEU A 259 21.31 6.10 1.77
CA LEU A 259 20.96 6.55 3.12
C LEU A 259 21.92 6.07 4.21
N SER A 260 22.75 5.06 3.94
CA SER A 260 23.61 4.42 4.94
C SER A 260 24.58 5.39 5.62
N ALA A 261 25.12 6.36 4.89
CA ALA A 261 26.02 7.38 5.43
C ALA A 261 25.36 8.27 6.50
N SER A 262 24.03 8.42 6.48
CA SER A 262 23.28 9.22 7.45
C SER A 262 22.58 8.39 8.53
N GLU A 263 22.81 7.07 8.60
CA GLU A 263 22.28 6.18 9.63
C GLU A 263 22.48 6.71 11.07
N PRO A 264 23.64 7.28 11.47
CA PRO A 264 23.83 7.78 12.83
C PRO A 264 22.85 8.89 13.26
N SER A 265 22.25 9.59 12.30
CA SER A 265 21.26 10.65 12.54
C SER A 265 19.81 10.16 12.54
N MET A 266 19.58 8.89 12.20
CA MET A 266 18.25 8.30 12.18
C MET A 266 17.75 8.02 13.60
N ALA A 267 16.47 8.33 13.84
CA ALA A 267 15.74 7.84 15.00
C ALA A 267 15.27 6.39 14.76
N ALA A 268 14.88 6.10 13.51
CA ALA A 268 14.46 4.77 13.11
C ALA A 268 14.61 4.59 11.59
N TYR A 269 14.67 3.34 11.15
CA TYR A 269 14.39 3.00 9.75
C TYR A 269 13.55 1.73 9.66
N ARG A 270 12.78 1.60 8.59
CA ARG A 270 12.12 0.36 8.21
C ARG A 270 12.32 0.11 6.73
N GLN A 271 12.79 -1.10 6.41
CA GLN A 271 12.97 -1.53 5.04
C GLN A 271 11.83 -2.40 4.54
N THR A 272 11.69 -2.42 3.22
CA THR A 272 10.71 -3.20 2.45
C THR A 272 11.39 -3.79 1.21
N PRO A 273 10.66 -4.50 0.32
CA PRO A 273 11.16 -4.78 -1.04
C PRO A 273 11.67 -3.52 -1.76
N PRO A 274 12.37 -3.67 -2.91
CA PRO A 274 12.92 -2.54 -3.66
C PRO A 274 11.90 -1.41 -3.86
N CYS A 275 12.36 -0.16 -4.00
CA CYS A 275 11.43 0.97 -4.03
C CYS A 275 10.43 0.84 -5.19
N LEU A 276 9.18 1.22 -4.96
CA LEU A 276 8.18 1.36 -6.03
C LEU A 276 8.52 2.59 -6.89
N VAL A 277 8.88 3.68 -6.21
CA VAL A 277 9.31 4.94 -6.82
C VAL A 277 10.60 5.39 -6.14
N GLU A 278 11.58 5.82 -6.90
CA GLU A 278 12.80 6.45 -6.39
C GLU A 278 13.20 7.60 -7.31
N GLN A 279 13.49 8.76 -6.72
CA GLN A 279 13.81 10.00 -7.46
C GLN A 279 12.75 10.39 -8.49
N GLY A 280 11.47 10.11 -8.19
CA GLY A 280 10.35 10.39 -9.10
C GLY A 280 10.16 9.35 -10.20
N GLU A 281 11.02 8.34 -10.30
CA GLU A 281 10.92 7.29 -11.31
C GLU A 281 10.41 5.97 -10.76
N LEU A 282 9.58 5.30 -11.56
CA LEU A 282 9.09 3.96 -11.24
C LEU A 282 10.25 2.98 -11.33
N ASN A 283 10.27 2.00 -10.44
CA ASN A 283 11.24 0.92 -10.55
C ASN A 283 11.02 0.12 -11.85
N PRO A 284 12.07 -0.08 -12.67
CA PRO A 284 11.95 -0.70 -13.99
C PRO A 284 11.53 -2.17 -13.95
N GLU A 285 11.67 -2.84 -12.81
CA GLU A 285 11.24 -4.25 -12.65
C GLU A 285 9.74 -4.39 -12.33
N LEU A 286 9.03 -3.29 -12.08
CA LEU A 286 7.60 -3.33 -11.81
C LEU A 286 6.85 -3.85 -13.05
N SER A 287 6.15 -4.96 -12.84
CA SER A 287 5.23 -5.52 -13.83
C SER A 287 4.13 -6.31 -13.13
N GLU A 288 3.01 -6.48 -13.83
CA GLU A 288 1.84 -7.26 -13.40
C GLU A 288 2.19 -8.64 -12.80
N TYR A 289 3.23 -9.30 -13.30
CA TYR A 289 3.60 -10.67 -12.92
C TYR A 289 4.79 -10.75 -11.96
N ASN A 290 5.46 -9.63 -11.67
CA ASN A 290 6.64 -9.66 -10.81
C ASN A 290 6.24 -9.87 -9.34
N ARG A 291 6.77 -10.94 -8.73
CA ARG A 291 6.50 -11.33 -7.34
C ARG A 291 7.51 -10.76 -6.33
N SER A 292 8.50 -9.98 -6.75
CA SER A 292 9.51 -9.36 -5.86
C SER A 292 8.89 -8.45 -4.78
N TRP A 293 7.69 -7.93 -5.04
CA TRP A 293 6.89 -7.14 -4.09
C TRP A 293 5.82 -7.98 -3.36
N GLY A 294 6.03 -9.29 -3.25
CA GLY A 294 5.10 -10.20 -2.60
C GLY A 294 3.91 -10.61 -3.48
N SER A 295 3.40 -11.80 -3.17
CA SER A 295 2.23 -12.44 -3.75
C SER A 295 1.47 -13.19 -2.67
N THR A 296 0.27 -13.67 -2.97
CA THR A 296 -0.37 -14.69 -2.10
C THR A 296 0.46 -15.97 -2.05
N VAL A 297 0.08 -16.88 -1.14
CA VAL A 297 0.61 -18.26 -1.13
C VAL A 297 0.31 -18.98 -2.44
N SER A 298 -0.83 -18.69 -3.08
CA SER A 298 -1.14 -19.20 -4.41
C SER A 298 -0.23 -18.57 -5.49
N GLY A 299 0.21 -17.33 -5.33
CA GLY A 299 1.08 -16.63 -6.29
C GLY A 299 0.39 -15.46 -7.01
N GLU A 300 -0.81 -15.08 -6.56
CA GLU A 300 -1.57 -13.95 -7.09
C GLU A 300 -0.87 -12.62 -6.77
N THR A 301 -0.81 -11.76 -7.78
CA THR A 301 -0.17 -10.44 -7.69
C THR A 301 -1.18 -9.30 -7.55
N ILE A 302 -2.44 -9.52 -7.93
CA ILE A 302 -3.55 -8.58 -7.77
C ILE A 302 -4.20 -8.85 -6.41
N ILE A 303 -3.74 -8.10 -5.41
CA ILE A 303 -4.10 -8.34 -4.02
C ILE A 303 -4.28 -7.02 -3.28
N ARG A 304 -4.66 -7.12 -2.01
CA ARG A 304 -4.62 -5.97 -1.11
C ARG A 304 -3.15 -5.57 -0.87
N ARG A 305 -2.80 -4.33 -1.19
CA ARG A 305 -1.45 -3.79 -1.04
C ARG A 305 -1.50 -2.41 -0.40
N SER A 306 -0.49 -2.10 0.41
CA SER A 306 -0.29 -0.77 0.99
C SER A 306 1.09 -0.22 0.64
N ALA A 307 1.23 1.10 0.61
CA ALA A 307 2.50 1.77 0.39
C ALA A 307 2.59 3.05 1.21
N ILE A 308 3.83 3.48 1.44
CA ILE A 308 4.17 4.78 2.02
C ILE A 308 5.09 5.53 1.06
N GLY A 309 4.92 6.83 0.96
CA GLY A 309 5.70 7.67 0.07
C GLY A 309 5.89 9.07 0.61
N ILE A 310 6.83 9.80 0.00
CA ILE A 310 7.20 11.16 0.38
C ILE A 310 7.34 12.02 -0.86
N ASP A 311 6.88 13.26 -0.79
CA ASP A 311 7.03 14.25 -1.86
C ASP A 311 8.47 14.77 -1.97
N THR A 312 8.69 15.66 -2.93
CA THR A 312 10.03 16.23 -3.16
C THR A 312 10.49 17.16 -2.05
N SER A 313 9.56 17.80 -1.32
CA SER A 313 9.92 18.73 -0.24
C SER A 313 10.24 18.00 1.07
N GLY A 314 9.84 16.74 1.20
CA GLY A 314 9.93 15.99 2.45
C GLY A 314 8.85 16.36 3.46
N ARG A 315 7.81 17.12 3.05
CA ARG A 315 6.76 17.64 3.93
C ARG A 315 5.44 16.88 3.80
N VAL A 316 5.18 16.26 2.66
CA VAL A 316 3.92 15.54 2.42
C VAL A 316 4.15 14.05 2.38
N LEU A 317 3.69 13.36 3.42
CA LEU A 317 3.70 11.92 3.50
C LEU A 317 2.44 11.35 2.84
N PHE A 318 2.61 10.34 2.00
CA PHE A 318 1.52 9.62 1.37
C PHE A 318 1.41 8.23 1.95
N TYR A 319 0.19 7.81 2.31
CA TYR A 319 -0.16 6.41 2.48
C TYR A 319 -1.12 6.00 1.37
N ALA A 320 -0.93 4.82 0.78
CA ALA A 320 -1.83 4.27 -0.22
C ALA A 320 -2.32 2.88 0.18
N LEU A 321 -3.57 2.56 -0.16
CA LEU A 321 -4.19 1.26 0.02
C LEU A 321 -5.08 0.92 -1.17
N GLY A 322 -4.84 -0.23 -1.80
CA GLY A 322 -5.73 -0.80 -2.81
C GLY A 322 -6.08 -2.23 -2.42
N GLU A 323 -7.31 -2.66 -2.68
CA GLU A 323 -7.78 -4.01 -2.29
C GLU A 323 -7.50 -5.10 -3.33
N ALA A 324 -7.32 -4.72 -4.59
CA ALA A 324 -7.09 -5.63 -5.70
C ALA A 324 -6.19 -4.94 -6.74
N VAL A 325 -4.91 -4.76 -6.39
CA VAL A 325 -3.94 -4.02 -7.21
C VAL A 325 -2.62 -4.76 -7.31
N THR A 326 -1.90 -4.52 -8.41
CA THR A 326 -0.51 -4.97 -8.59
C THR A 326 0.47 -3.99 -7.93
N SER A 327 1.73 -4.40 -7.72
CA SER A 327 2.78 -3.48 -7.27
C SER A 327 3.04 -2.35 -8.29
N GLU A 328 2.94 -2.65 -9.58
CA GLU A 328 3.06 -1.69 -10.67
C GLU A 328 1.95 -0.62 -10.62
N ALA A 329 0.70 -1.05 -10.44
CA ALA A 329 -0.45 -0.16 -10.28
C ALA A 329 -0.30 0.71 -9.01
N LEU A 330 0.12 0.12 -7.90
CA LEU A 330 0.38 0.87 -6.66
C LEU A 330 1.52 1.88 -6.82
N GLY A 331 2.61 1.52 -7.49
CA GLY A 331 3.72 2.44 -7.78
C GLY A 331 3.28 3.62 -8.65
N ARG A 332 2.47 3.37 -9.69
CA ARG A 332 1.85 4.43 -10.50
C ARG A 332 0.99 5.37 -9.65
N ALA A 333 0.14 4.82 -8.77
CA ALA A 333 -0.71 5.62 -7.89
C ALA A 333 0.13 6.55 -6.98
N MET A 334 1.22 6.04 -6.41
CA MET A 334 2.14 6.84 -5.60
C MET A 334 2.81 7.95 -6.42
N LYS A 335 3.30 7.65 -7.63
CA LYS A 335 3.95 8.63 -8.50
C LYS A 335 2.99 9.75 -8.91
N VAL A 336 1.76 9.44 -9.35
CA VAL A 336 0.80 10.48 -9.76
C VAL A 336 0.31 11.34 -8.59
N ALA A 337 0.26 10.78 -7.37
CA ALA A 337 -0.06 11.55 -6.17
C ALA A 337 1.04 12.55 -5.76
N GLY A 338 2.23 12.47 -6.35
CA GLY A 338 3.36 13.36 -6.10
C GLY A 338 4.50 12.75 -5.29
N ALA A 339 4.45 11.45 -4.98
CA ALA A 339 5.56 10.80 -4.27
C ALA A 339 6.78 10.65 -5.18
N VAL A 340 7.95 11.13 -4.73
CA VAL A 340 9.24 10.94 -5.41
C VAL A 340 10.05 9.80 -4.81
N GLY A 341 9.66 9.30 -3.64
CA GLY A 341 10.14 8.05 -3.05
C GLY A 341 8.97 7.29 -2.48
N ALA A 342 8.82 6.00 -2.82
CA ALA A 342 7.73 5.17 -2.32
C ALA A 342 8.18 3.73 -2.06
N ALA A 343 7.76 3.20 -0.91
CA ALA A 343 8.03 1.86 -0.42
C ALA A 343 6.72 1.08 -0.27
N GLN A 344 6.70 -0.19 -0.68
CA GLN A 344 5.54 -1.05 -0.47
C GLN A 344 5.58 -1.69 0.91
N LEU A 345 4.50 -1.59 1.66
CA LEU A 345 4.34 -2.21 2.97
C LEU A 345 3.81 -3.65 2.85
N ASP A 346 3.45 -4.28 3.97
CA ASP A 346 2.90 -5.65 3.97
C ASP A 346 1.70 -5.79 3.01
N VAL A 347 1.53 -7.00 2.49
CA VAL A 347 0.48 -7.39 1.52
C VAL A 347 -0.43 -8.49 2.07
N ASN A 348 -0.19 -8.98 3.29
CA ASN A 348 -1.06 -9.98 3.89
C ASN A 348 -2.43 -9.36 4.21
N HIS A 349 -3.49 -9.81 3.54
CA HIS A 349 -4.84 -9.25 3.54
C HIS A 349 -5.38 -8.75 4.89
N ALA A 350 -5.02 -9.40 6.01
CA ALA A 350 -5.47 -9.03 7.36
C ALA A 350 -4.82 -7.74 7.93
N TYR A 351 -3.70 -7.27 7.37
CA TYR A 351 -2.92 -6.17 7.95
C TYR A 351 -3.06 -4.83 7.22
N PRO A 352 -3.03 -4.72 5.88
CA PRO A 352 -3.15 -3.44 5.18
C PRO A 352 -4.44 -2.71 5.52
N ARG A 353 -4.32 -1.68 6.35
CA ARG A 353 -5.41 -0.83 6.83
C ARG A 353 -4.85 0.49 7.33
N PHE A 354 -5.63 1.55 7.17
CA PHE A 354 -5.34 2.86 7.73
C PHE A 354 -6.51 3.23 8.62
N LEU A 355 -6.26 3.25 9.94
CA LEU A 355 -7.27 3.48 10.96
C LEU A 355 -7.18 4.92 11.45
N MET A 356 -8.30 5.62 11.49
CA MET A 356 -8.44 6.95 12.08
C MET A 356 -8.82 6.82 13.56
N PHE A 357 -8.19 7.65 14.39
CA PHE A 357 -8.40 7.67 15.83
C PHE A 357 -9.18 8.89 16.28
N GLU A 358 -10.15 8.67 17.17
CA GLU A 358 -10.90 9.73 17.83
C GLU A 358 -10.48 9.87 19.31
N GLN A 359 -10.28 11.12 19.74
CA GLN A 359 -10.01 11.47 21.12
C GLN A 359 -11.32 11.54 21.91
N ARG A 360 -11.42 10.79 23.00
CA ARG A 360 -12.68 10.65 23.76
C ARG A 360 -12.83 11.61 24.94
N GLY A 361 -11.85 12.47 25.15
CA GLY A 361 -11.81 13.42 26.27
C GLY A 361 -10.61 13.18 27.20
N ALA A 362 -10.40 14.10 28.14
CA ALA A 362 -9.24 14.07 29.04
C ALA A 362 -9.19 12.76 29.84
N GLY A 363 -8.03 12.11 29.84
CA GLY A 363 -7.79 10.85 30.57
C GLY A 363 -8.38 9.60 29.92
N GLN A 364 -9.11 9.71 28.81
CA GLN A 364 -9.61 8.55 28.06
C GLN A 364 -8.66 8.19 26.92
N LEU A 365 -8.48 6.89 26.69
CA LEU A 365 -7.68 6.40 25.57
C LEU A 365 -8.39 6.67 24.23
N PRO A 366 -7.62 7.03 23.18
CA PRO A 366 -8.16 7.16 21.84
C PRO A 366 -8.63 5.80 21.32
N ILE A 367 -9.59 5.83 20.39
CA ILE A 367 -10.17 4.63 19.80
C ILE A 367 -10.11 4.71 18.28
N ALA A 368 -9.87 3.58 17.63
CA ALA A 368 -10.09 3.48 16.19
C ALA A 368 -11.59 3.57 15.92
N THR A 369 -12.00 4.45 15.00
CA THR A 369 -13.42 4.65 14.67
C THR A 369 -13.74 4.38 13.21
N GLN A 370 -12.73 4.44 12.34
CA GLN A 370 -12.94 4.30 10.91
C GLN A 370 -11.66 3.80 10.22
N ALA A 371 -11.84 3.00 9.16
CA ALA A 371 -10.79 2.70 8.19
C ALA A 371 -10.94 3.55 6.92
N ILE A 372 -9.84 3.85 6.22
CA ILE A 372 -9.88 4.71 5.02
C ILE A 372 -10.76 4.13 3.90
N ILE A 373 -10.71 2.81 3.69
CA ILE A 373 -11.63 2.08 2.80
C ILE A 373 -12.75 1.52 3.68
N PRO A 374 -14.04 1.74 3.32
CA PRO A 374 -15.17 1.17 4.05
C PRO A 374 -15.08 -0.35 4.17
N ASP A 375 -15.74 -0.90 5.19
CA ASP A 375 -15.89 -2.35 5.41
C ASP A 375 -14.60 -3.14 5.68
N ILE A 376 -13.45 -2.47 5.80
CA ILE A 376 -12.26 -3.10 6.38
C ILE A 376 -12.53 -3.34 7.87
N GLU A 377 -12.40 -4.60 8.30
CA GLU A 377 -12.53 -5.00 9.69
C GLU A 377 -11.35 -4.51 10.54
N PHE A 378 -11.65 -3.99 11.73
CA PHE A 378 -10.69 -3.60 12.74
C PHE A 378 -11.32 -3.65 14.13
N GLU A 379 -10.48 -3.77 15.16
CA GLU A 379 -10.91 -3.70 16.54
C GLU A 379 -10.74 -2.27 17.07
N LYS A 380 -11.68 -1.84 17.91
CA LYS A 380 -11.70 -0.49 18.48
C LYS A 380 -10.40 -0.10 19.20
N TRP A 381 -9.72 -1.09 19.77
CA TRP A 381 -8.54 -0.92 20.62
C TRP A 381 -7.23 -1.33 19.95
N ASP A 382 -7.26 -1.61 18.65
CA ASP A 382 -6.08 -1.87 17.84
C ASP A 382 -5.02 -0.79 18.09
N TYR A 383 -3.77 -1.20 18.33
CA TYR A 383 -2.61 -0.35 18.60
C TYR A 383 -2.61 0.45 19.91
N THR A 384 -3.73 0.55 20.64
CA THR A 384 -3.83 1.38 21.87
C THR A 384 -3.85 0.56 23.16
N ILE A 385 -4.72 -0.45 23.23
CA ILE A 385 -4.77 -1.41 24.36
C ILE A 385 -4.27 -2.77 23.88
N GLU A 386 -4.64 -3.16 22.66
CA GLU A 386 -4.31 -4.46 22.09
C GLU A 386 -2.97 -4.37 21.35
N PRO A 387 -1.91 -5.04 21.88
CA PRO A 387 -0.60 -4.95 21.26
C PRO A 387 -0.57 -5.67 19.91
N SER A 388 -0.11 -4.98 18.88
CA SER A 388 0.07 -5.58 17.57
C SER A 388 1.22 -6.60 17.57
N PRO A 389 1.01 -7.80 17.04
CA PRO A 389 2.10 -8.75 16.82
C PRO A 389 3.05 -8.32 15.69
N ARG A 390 2.66 -7.35 14.84
CA ARG A 390 3.45 -6.81 13.73
C ARG A 390 3.86 -5.37 13.99
N ASP A 391 4.95 -4.95 13.36
CA ASP A 391 5.30 -3.53 13.34
C ASP A 391 4.20 -2.72 12.65
N PHE A 392 4.12 -1.45 13.01
CA PHE A 392 3.13 -0.52 12.49
C PHE A 392 3.65 0.91 12.60
N PHE A 393 3.00 1.80 11.86
CA PHE A 393 3.24 3.22 11.93
C PHE A 393 2.02 3.91 12.54
N TYR A 394 2.26 5.03 13.21
CA TYR A 394 1.20 5.93 13.60
C TYR A 394 1.64 7.36 13.37
N ILE A 395 0.67 8.23 13.23
CA ILE A 395 0.89 9.65 13.10
C ILE A 395 0.13 10.40 14.19
N LYS A 396 0.80 11.39 14.77
CA LYS A 396 0.25 12.22 15.83
C LYS A 396 0.38 13.70 15.50
N ARG A 397 -0.43 14.53 16.16
CA ARG A 397 -0.26 15.99 16.08
C ARG A 397 1.06 16.41 16.72
N ARG A 398 1.77 17.33 16.09
CA ARG A 398 2.88 18.05 16.72
C ARG A 398 2.29 18.98 17.77
N ARG A 399 2.86 18.96 18.98
CA ARG A 399 2.57 20.00 19.98
C ARG A 399 3.30 21.25 19.53
N THR A 400 2.59 22.32 19.25
CA THR A 400 3.20 23.63 19.05
C THR A 400 3.93 23.99 20.34
N SER A 401 5.25 24.19 20.27
CA SER A 401 6.01 24.78 21.37
C SER A 401 5.32 26.09 21.73
N SER A 402 4.78 26.17 22.95
CA SER A 402 4.16 27.39 23.47
C SER A 402 5.21 28.43 23.83
#